data_AF-A0A955CBF1-F1
#
_entry.id   AF-A0A955CBF1-F1
#
_cell.length_a   1.000
_cell.length_b   1.000
_cell.length_c   1.000
_cell.angle_alpha   90.00
_cell.angle_beta   90.00
_cell.angle_gamma   90.00
#
_symmetry.space_group_name_H-M   'P 1'
#
loop_
_entity.id
_entity.type
_entity.pdbx_description
1 polymer ?
#
loop_
_entity_poly.entity_id
_entity_poly.type
_entity_poly.pdbx_seq_one_letter_code
_entity_poly.pdbx_strand_id
1 'polypeptide(L)' 'MADTEKVVIIGSGPAGWTAAIYAARANLDPLVFPGKAAGGDLVPGGQLMLT' A
#
# COMPACT_ATOMS: atom_id res chain seq x y z
N MET A 1 -17.36 -9.96 14.46
CA MET A 1 -17.86 -9.96 13.07
C MET A 1 -16.75 -9.35 12.23
N ALA A 2 -16.36 -9.96 11.12
CA ALA A 2 -15.32 -9.37 10.27
C ALA A 2 -15.98 -8.29 9.40
N ASP A 3 -15.49 -7.06 9.49
CA ASP A 3 -15.94 -5.96 8.63
C ASP A 3 -15.39 -6.16 7.21
N THR A 4 -16.23 -5.90 6.21
CA THR A 4 -15.84 -6.06 4.78
C THR A 4 -15.26 -4.75 4.27
N GLU A 5 -13.99 -4.78 3.88
CA GLU A 5 -13.31 -3.64 3.26
C GLU A 5 -13.71 -3.46 1.80
N LYS A 6 -13.85 -2.21 1.35
CA LYS A 6 -14.14 -1.88 -0.05
C LYS A 6 -12.94 -2.15 -0.97
N VAL A 7 -11.74 -1.88 -0.46
CA VAL A 7 -10.48 -2.05 -1.18
C VAL A 7 -9.42 -2.47 -0.18
N VAL A 8 -8.74 -3.58 -0.48
CA VAL A 8 -7.55 -4.05 0.26
C VAL A 8 -6.36 -4.06 -0.69
N ILE A 9 -5.25 -3.47 -0.27
CA ILE A 9 -4.02 -3.36 -1.07
C ILE A 9 -2.89 -4.07 -0.32
N ILE A 10 -2.23 -5.01 -1.00
CA ILE A 10 -1.09 -5.75 -0.44
C ILE A 10 0.16 -5.43 -1.27
N GLY A 11 1.20 -4.93 -0.62
CA GLY A 11 2.49 -4.60 -1.24
C GLY A 11 2.90 -3.14 -1.08
N SER A 12 4.22 -2.90 -0.97
CA SER A 12 4.83 -1.58 -0.73
C SER A 12 5.61 -1.02 -1.92
N GLY A 13 5.37 -1.54 -3.13
CA GLY A 13 5.94 -1.00 -4.38
C GLY A 13 5.18 0.22 -4.93
N PRO A 14 5.68 0.84 -6.01
CA PRO A 14 5.06 2.01 -6.64
C PRO A 14 3.61 1.77 -7.08
N ALA A 15 3.29 0.56 -7.55
CA ALA A 15 1.92 0.18 -7.93
C ALA A 15 0.96 0.19 -6.73
N GLY A 16 1.38 -0.36 -5.58
CA GLY A 16 0.58 -0.41 -4.36
C GLY A 16 0.27 0.98 -3.81
N TRP A 17 1.29 1.85 -3.75
CA TRP A 17 1.11 3.24 -3.32
C TRP A 17 0.27 4.06 -4.29
N THR A 18 0.44 3.84 -5.60
CA THR A 18 -0.40 4.49 -6.62
C THR A 18 -1.87 4.08 -6.44
N ALA A 19 -2.15 2.79 -6.30
CA ALA A 19 -3.50 2.28 -6.06
C ALA A 19 -4.11 2.88 -4.78
N ALA A 20 -3.34 2.96 -3.69
CA ALA A 20 -3.80 3.52 -2.41
C ALA A 20 -4.19 5.00 -2.55
N ILE A 21 -3.37 5.79 -3.24
CA ILE A 21 -3.65 7.21 -3.48
C ILE A 21 -4.95 7.40 -4.28
N TYR A 22 -5.15 6.63 -5.35
CA TYR A 22 -6.36 6.77 -6.16
C TYR A 22 -7.61 6.23 -5.47
N ALA A 23 -7.50 5.13 -4.72
CA ALA A 23 -8.61 4.61 -3.92
C ALA A 23 -9.02 5.58 -2.80
N ALA A 24 -8.05 6.21 -2.13
CA ALA A 24 -8.31 7.25 -1.14
C ALA A 24 -8.96 8.48 -1.78
N ARG A 25 -8.49 8.93 -2.95
CA ARG A 25 -9.11 10.03 -3.72
C ARG A 25 -10.54 9.71 -4.16
N ALA A 26 -10.85 8.45 -4.39
CA ALA A 26 -12.20 7.96 -4.69
C ALA A 26 -13.06 7.76 -3.42
N ASN A 27 -12.59 8.17 -2.23
CA ASN A 27 -13.29 8.07 -0.97
C ASN A 27 -13.67 6.62 -0.58
N LEU A 28 -12.81 5.65 -0.94
CA LEU A 28 -13.04 4.21 -0.70
C LEU A 28 -12.45 3.70 0.62
N ASP A 29 -11.74 4.54 1.36
CA ASP A 29 -11.07 4.17 2.63
C ASP A 29 -10.23 2.88 2.52
N PRO A 30 -9.19 2.85 1.68
CA PRO A 30 -8.46 1.61 1.39
C PRO A 30 -7.61 1.13 2.58
N LEU A 31 -7.72 -0.16 2.91
CA LEU A 31 -6.82 -0.82 3.86
C LEU A 31 -5.53 -1.27 3.15
N VAL A 32 -4.37 -0.82 3.63
CA VAL A 32 -3.07 -1.10 3.00
C VAL A 32 -2.19 -1.94 3.92
N PHE A 33 -1.71 -3.08 3.39
CA PHE A 33 -0.70 -3.93 4.01
C PHE A 33 0.63 -3.78 3.26
N PRO A 34 1.51 -2.85 3.67
CA PRO A 34 2.80 -2.67 3.02
C PRO A 34 3.74 -3.84 3.33
N GLY A 35 4.52 -4.27 2.33
CA GLY A 35 5.64 -5.17 2.56
C GLY A 35 6.74 -4.49 3.38
N LYS A 36 7.39 -5.24 4.28
CA LYS A 36 8.46 -4.74 5.15
C LYS A 36 9.71 -4.43 4.31
N ALA A 37 10.15 -3.17 4.30
CA ALA A 37 11.43 -2.81 3.72
C ALA A 37 12.57 -3.47 4.54
N ALA A 38 13.58 -4.01 3.86
CA ALA A 38 14.82 -4.47 4.45
C ALA A 38 15.56 -3.24 5.03
N GLY A 39 15.24 -2.88 6.27
CA GLY A 39 15.78 -1.68 6.93
C GLY A 39 14.76 -0.89 7.77
N GLY A 40 13.46 -1.21 7.68
CA GLY A 40 12.43 -0.56 8.49
C GLY A 40 11.95 0.80 7.97
N ASP A 41 12.76 1.49 7.17
CA ASP A 41 12.42 2.79 6.61
C ASP A 41 11.70 2.71 5.26
N LEU A 42 10.78 3.65 5.03
CA LEU A 42 10.13 3.87 3.74
C LEU A 42 11.14 4.48 2.78
N VAL A 43 11.66 3.67 1.85
CA VAL A 43 12.53 4.13 0.77
C VAL A 43 11.68 4.81 -0.31
N PRO A 44 12.06 6.00 -0.82
CA PRO A 44 11.46 6.54 -2.04
C PRO A 44 11.47 5.46 -3.13
N GLY A 45 10.37 5.24 -3.86
CA GLY A 45 10.26 4.15 -4.85
C GLY A 45 9.91 2.76 -4.31
N GLY A 46 9.78 2.61 -3.00
CA GLY A 46 9.22 1.41 -2.36
C GLY A 46 10.14 0.19 -2.41
N GLN A 47 9.55 -1.00 -2.24
CA GLN A 47 10.30 -2.26 -2.15
C GLN A 47 11.15 -2.58 -3.40
N LEU A 48 10.81 -2.01 -4.57
CA LEU A 48 11.61 -2.19 -5.78
C LEU A 48 13.00 -1.53 -5.71
N MET A 49 13.22 -0.60 -4.77
CA MET A 49 14.55 -0.02 -4.56
C MET A 49 15.51 -0.91 -3.75
N LEU A 50 15.02 -2.05 -3.24
CA LEU A 50 15.79 -2.97 -2.39
C LEU A 50 16.30 -4.22 -3.12
N THR A 51 15.94 -4.38 -4.40
CA THR A 51 16.38 -5.49 -5.27
C THR A 51 17.49 -5.02 -6.19
#